data_AF-A0AAC9MTJ0-F1
#
_entry.id   AF-A0AAC9MTJ0-F1
#
_cell.length_a   1.000
_cell.length_b   1.000
_cell.length_c   1.000
_cell.angle_alpha   90.00
_cell.angle_beta   90.00
_cell.angle_gamma   90.00
#
_symmetry.space_group_name_H-M   'P 1'
#
loop_
_entity.id
_entity.type
_entity.pdbx_description
1 polymer ?
#
loop_
_entity_poly.entity_id
_entity_poly.type
_entity_poly.pdbx_seq_one_letter_code
_entity_poly.pdbx_strand_id
1 'polypeptide(L)' 'MLRFKIDENLPIEIADLLREAGYEAETVWSEQIQGFSDIELLGMTSRPSFT' A
#
# COMPACT_ATOMS: atom_id res chain seq x y z
N MET A 1 10.27 -15.74 -6.47
CA MET A 1 9.62 -15.64 -5.14
C MET A 1 8.48 -14.65 -5.24
N LEU A 2 7.33 -14.95 -4.62
CA LEU A 2 6.25 -13.97 -4.49
C LEU A 2 6.52 -13.09 -3.26
N ARG A 3 6.39 -11.78 -3.45
CA ARG A 3 6.39 -10.78 -2.39
C ARG A 3 4.99 -10.19 -2.29
N PHE A 4 4.45 -10.20 -1.08
CA PHE A 4 3.15 -9.64 -0.78
C PHE A 4 3.30 -8.26 -0.15
N LYS A 5 2.41 -7.37 -0.56
CA LYS A 5 2.22 -6.07 0.07
C LYS A 5 0.86 -6.09 0.75
N ILE A 6 0.85 -5.94 2.07
CA ILE A 6 -0.38 -5.89 2.85
C ILE A 6 -0.87 -4.45 2.89
N ASP A 7 -2.08 -4.27 2.38
CA ASP A 7 -2.76 -2.99 2.33
C ASP A 7 -3.04 -2.43 3.73
N GLU A 8 -3.18 -1.11 3.85
CA GLU A 8 -3.49 -0.45 5.12
C GLU A 8 -4.87 -0.84 5.67
N ASN A 9 -5.78 -1.25 4.79
CA ASN A 9 -7.14 -1.69 5.14
C ASN A 9 -7.18 -3.14 5.69
N LEU A 10 -6.04 -3.81 5.76
CA LEU A 10 -5.92 -5.17 6.27
C LEU A 10 -5.19 -5.19 7.63
N PRO A 11 -5.49 -6.17 8.50
CA PRO A 11 -4.75 -6.38 9.73
C PRO A 11 -3.26 -6.62 9.45
N ILE A 12 -2.39 -6.04 10.29
CA ILE A 12 -0.93 -6.13 10.13
C ILE A 12 -0.43 -7.56 10.35
N GLU A 13 -1.14 -8.36 11.14
CA GLU A 13 -0.84 -9.75 11.49
C GLU A 13 -0.88 -10.67 10.26
N ILE A 14 -1.55 -10.26 9.18
CA ILE A 14 -1.53 -11.01 7.91
C ILE A 14 -0.11 -11.09 7.34
N ALA A 15 0.72 -10.05 7.53
CA ALA A 15 2.10 -10.08 7.09
C ALA A 15 2.90 -11.16 7.84
N ASP A 16 2.61 -11.36 9.13
CA ASP A 16 3.28 -12.37 9.94
C ASP A 16 2.87 -13.79 9.51
N LEU A 17 1.58 -14.03 9.26
CA LEU A 17 1.10 -15.31 8.71
C LEU A 17 1.77 -15.67 7.37
N LEU A 18 1.97 -14.70 6.48
CA LEU A 18 2.64 -14.93 5.20
C LEU A 18 4.12 -15.21 5.35
N ARG A 19 4.81 -14.52 6.28
CA ARG A 19 6.22 -14.77 6.60
C ARG A 19 6.43 -16.16 7.18
N GLU A 20 5.55 -16.58 8.09
CA GLU A 20 5.55 -17.94 8.67
C GLU A 20 5.35 -19.02 7.60
N ALA A 21 4.55 -18.74 6.57
CA ALA A 21 4.36 -19.62 5.42
C ALA A 21 5.53 -19.59 4.40
N GLY A 22 6.57 -18.79 4.66
CA GLY A 22 7.78 -18.71 3.82
C GLY A 22 7.70 -17.71 2.66
N TYR A 23 6.72 -16.80 2.67
CA TYR A 23 6.63 -15.71 1.71
C TYR A 23 7.33 -14.44 2.22
N GLU A 24 7.77 -13.59 1.31
CA GLU A 24 8.13 -12.22 1.67
C GLU A 24 6.87 -11.39 1.82
N ALA A 25 6.71 -10.67 2.93
CA ALA A 25 5.58 -9.77 3.14
C ALA A 25 6.02 -8.47 3.83
N GLU A 26 5.51 -7.34 3.34
CA GLU A 26 5.64 -5.99 3.92
C GLU A 26 4.26 -5.35 4.05
N THR A 27 4.09 -4.37 4.93
CA THR A 27 2.81 -3.65 5.10
C THR A 27 2.91 -2.23 4.55
N VAL A 28 1.81 -1.64 4.09
CA VAL A 28 1.76 -0.21 3.72
C VAL A 28 2.26 0.67 4.88
N TRP A 29 1.91 0.28 6.11
CA TRP A 29 2.38 0.89 7.36
C TRP A 29 3.89 0.76 7.58
N SER A 30 4.51 -0.41 7.33
CA SER A 30 5.95 -0.62 7.56
C SER A 30 6.82 0.22 6.63
N GLU A 31 6.32 0.52 5.44
CA GLU A 31 7.00 1.36 4.45
C GLU A 31 6.61 2.84 4.52
N GLN A 32 5.73 3.24 5.45
CA GLN A 32 5.30 4.64 5.62
C GLN A 32 4.62 5.22 4.37
N ILE A 33 3.93 4.39 3.59
CA ILE A 33 3.24 4.78 2.34
C ILE A 33 1.71 4.84 2.49
N GLN A 34 1.22 4.90 3.73
CA GLN A 34 -0.21 4.98 4.05
C GLN A 34 -0.84 6.36 3.78
N GLY A 35 -2.16 6.39 3.63
CA GLY A 35 -2.97 7.58 3.93
C GLY A 35 -3.11 8.65 2.86
N PHE A 36 -3.09 8.29 1.57
CA PHE A 36 -3.48 9.23 0.51
C PHE A 36 -4.99 9.36 0.43
N SER A 37 -5.53 10.53 0.74
CA SER A 37 -6.96 10.79 0.52
C SER A 37 -7.28 10.92 -0.96
N ASP A 38 -8.52 10.57 -1.35
CA ASP A 38 -9.03 10.77 -2.71
C ASP A 38 -8.87 12.22 -3.18
N ILE A 39 -9.00 13.18 -2.28
CA ILE A 39 -8.84 14.62 -2.57
C ILE A 39 -7.38 14.93 -2.95
N GLU A 40 -6.41 14.37 -2.23
CA GLU A 40 -4.99 14.53 -2.54
C GLU A 40 -4.62 13.85 -3.86
N LEU A 41 -5.15 12.65 -4.12
CA LEU A 41 -4.98 11.92 -5.39
C LEU A 41 -5.57 12.68 -6.58
N LEU A 42 -6.75 13.28 -6.41
CA LEU A 42 -7.38 14.11 -7.45
C LEU A 42 -6.54 15.33 -7.80
N GLY A 43 -5.97 16.01 -6.79
CA GLY A 43 -5.08 17.15 -7.00
C GLY A 43 -3.78 16.80 -7.73
N MET A 44 -3.28 15.57 -7.57
CA MET A 44 -2.06 15.09 -8.24
C MET A 44 -2.29 14.66 -9.70
N THR A 45 -3.49 14.14 -10.01
CA THR A 45 -3.83 13.60 -11.33
C THR A 45 -4.46 14.63 -12.26
N SER A 46 -4.83 15.81 -11.76
CA SER A 46 -5.21 16.96 -12.58
C SER A 46 -4.03 17.48 -13.40
N ARG A 47 -3.77 16.83 -14.55
CA ARG A 47 -3.11 17.49 -15.67
C ARG A 47 -3.96 18.70 -16.05
N PRO A 48 -3.44 19.94 -16.09
CA PRO A 48 -4.14 21.00 -16.78
C PRO A 48 -4.34 20.53 -18.21
N SER A 49 -5.60 20.41 -18.61
CA SER A 49 -5.94 20.02 -19.97
C SER A 49 -5.31 21.04 -20.90
N PHE A 50 -4.55 20.53 -21.87
CA PHE A 50 -3.93 21.28 -22.96
C PHE A 50 -4.92 22.32 -23.50
N THR A 51 -4.56 23.60 -23.38
CA THR A 51 -5.18 24.69 -24.15
C THR A 51 -4.43 24.83 -25.46
#